data_AF-A0A9P9DJP7-F1
#
_entry.id   AF-A0A9P9DJP7-F1
#
_cell.length_a   1.000
_cell.length_b   1.000
_cell.length_c   1.000
_cell.angle_alpha   90.00
_cell.angle_beta   90.00
_cell.angle_gamma   90.00
#
_symmetry.space_group_name_H-M   'P 1'
#
loop_
_entity.id
_entity.type
_entity.pdbx_description
1 polymer ?
#
loop_
_entity_poly.entity_id
_entity_poly.type
_entity_poly.pdbx_seq_one_letter_code
_entity_poly.pdbx_strand_id
1 'polypeptide(L)'
;SSEYLGELRTSISSKGLGLITKQYRLARKAMPTGKNPPPDPLGDCSEDCSVSAELGIPCCHKIYSKIGSGTPFTKWDVHPRWRLREPTSRDPNRRILDPKIATALRGRPKNTTH
;
A
#
# COMPACT_ATOMS: atom_id res chain seq x y z
N SER A 1 -9.36 7.84 -6.61
CA SER A 1 -9.04 7.94 -5.18
C SER A 1 -8.54 6.59 -4.67
N SER A 2 -7.54 6.57 -3.79
CA SER A 2 -7.02 5.36 -3.10
C SER A 2 -7.40 5.36 -1.61
N GLU A 3 -8.38 6.18 -1.22
CA GLU A 3 -8.79 6.47 0.16
C GLU A 3 -9.26 5.23 0.92
N TYR A 4 -9.92 4.32 0.20
CA TYR A 4 -10.31 3.02 0.72
C TYR A 4 -9.15 2.22 1.35
N LEU A 5 -7.91 2.42 0.90
CA LEU A 5 -6.75 1.68 1.42
C LEU A 5 -6.38 2.03 2.87
N GLY A 6 -6.72 3.24 3.36
CA GLY A 6 -6.39 3.66 4.72
C GLY A 6 -4.92 3.41 5.09
N GLU A 7 -4.71 2.72 6.21
CA GLU A 7 -3.39 2.35 6.76
C GLU A 7 -2.60 1.44 5.82
N LEU A 8 -3.27 0.65 4.97
CA LEU A 8 -2.60 -0.32 4.10
C LEU A 8 -1.63 0.34 3.12
N ARG A 9 -1.79 1.64 2.82
CA ARG A 9 -0.87 2.37 1.95
C ARG A 9 0.58 2.34 2.44
N THR A 10 0.79 2.30 3.75
CA THR A 10 2.12 2.35 4.37
C THR A 10 2.42 1.10 5.19
N SER A 11 1.43 0.27 5.50
CA SER A 11 1.58 -0.88 6.39
C SER A 11 1.70 -2.24 5.69
N ILE A 12 1.64 -2.29 4.35
CA ILE A 12 1.63 -3.55 3.59
C ILE A 12 2.74 -3.59 2.52
N SER A 13 3.22 -4.78 2.21
CA SER A 13 4.17 -5.01 1.11
C SER A 13 3.56 -4.67 -0.25
N SER A 14 4.42 -4.28 -1.20
CA SER A 14 4.02 -3.99 -2.59
C SER A 14 3.30 -5.17 -3.26
N LYS A 15 3.72 -6.40 -2.97
CA LYS A 15 3.07 -7.62 -3.47
C LYS A 15 1.63 -7.76 -2.94
N GLY A 16 1.42 -7.55 -1.65
CA GLY A 16 0.09 -7.56 -1.04
C GLY A 16 -0.81 -6.46 -1.60
N LEU A 17 -0.26 -5.24 -1.74
CA LEU A 17 -0.97 -4.11 -2.34
C LEU A 17 -1.36 -4.38 -3.80
N GLY A 18 -0.48 -5.04 -4.56
CA GLY A 18 -0.77 -5.45 -5.94
C GLY A 18 -1.96 -6.41 -6.04
N LEU A 19 -2.09 -7.36 -5.11
CA LEU A 19 -3.25 -8.25 -5.08
C LEU A 19 -4.54 -7.51 -4.69
N ILE A 20 -4.49 -6.63 -3.70
CA ILE A 20 -5.64 -5.78 -3.31
C ILE A 20 -6.07 -4.89 -4.48
N THR A 21 -5.12 -4.36 -5.25
CA THR A 21 -5.41 -3.54 -6.43
C THR A 21 -6.15 -4.34 -7.50
N LYS A 22 -5.85 -5.64 -7.67
CA LYS A 22 -6.61 -6.52 -8.59
C LYS A 22 -8.05 -6.68 -8.12
N GLN A 23 -8.26 -6.95 -6.83
CA GLN A 23 -9.60 -7.07 -6.24
C GLN A 23 -10.39 -5.76 -6.32
N TYR A 24 -9.74 -4.62 -6.11
CA TYR A 24 -10.33 -3.30 -6.29
C TYR A 24 -10.82 -3.06 -7.72
N ARG A 25 -10.05 -3.48 -8.74
CA ARG A 25 -10.50 -3.36 -10.14
C ARG A 25 -11.77 -4.16 -10.41
N LEU A 26 -11.91 -5.34 -9.81
CA LEU A 26 -13.14 -6.13 -9.90
C LEU A 26 -14.29 -5.42 -9.21
N ALA A 27 -14.09 -4.97 -7.97
CA ALA A 27 -15.10 -4.22 -7.21
C ALA A 27 -15.59 -2.99 -7.98
N ARG A 28 -14.68 -2.23 -8.59
CA ARG A 28 -15.00 -1.03 -9.37
C ARG A 28 -15.87 -1.31 -10.59
N LYS A 29 -15.79 -2.49 -11.21
CA LYS A 29 -16.58 -2.79 -12.41
C LYS A 29 -18.08 -2.80 -12.11
N ALA A 30 -18.45 -3.23 -10.91
CA ALA A 30 -19.83 -3.27 -10.44
C ALA A 30 -20.31 -1.95 -9.79
N MET A 31 -19.43 -0.95 -9.65
CA MET A 31 -19.81 0.33 -9.04
C MET A 31 -20.69 1.14 -10.02
N PRO A 32 -21.77 1.78 -9.53
CA PRO A 32 -22.57 2.68 -10.34
C PRO A 32 -21.69 3.79 -10.94
N THR A 33 -21.65 3.88 -12.26
CA THR A 33 -20.80 4.84 -13.00
C THR A 33 -21.61 5.87 -13.79
N GLY A 34 -22.92 5.98 -13.52
CA GLY A 34 -23.85 6.84 -14.27
C GLY A 34 -24.14 6.36 -15.70
N LYS A 35 -23.61 5.20 -16.10
CA LYS A 35 -23.83 4.57 -17.40
C LYS A 35 -25.20 3.90 -17.45
N ASN A 36 -25.79 3.85 -18.66
CA ASN A 36 -27.01 3.12 -18.97
C ASN A 36 -26.75 2.08 -20.07
N PRO A 37 -27.04 0.79 -19.85
CA PRO A 37 -27.52 0.21 -18.60
C PRO A 37 -26.46 0.30 -17.47
N PRO A 38 -26.89 0.27 -16.19
CA PRO A 38 -25.95 0.16 -15.08
C PRO A 38 -25.12 -1.12 -15.21
N PRO A 39 -23.90 -1.15 -14.66
CA PRO A 39 -23.11 -2.37 -14.65
C PRO A 39 -23.80 -3.46 -13.83
N ASP A 40 -23.48 -4.71 -14.17
CA ASP A 40 -23.95 -5.86 -13.40
C ASP A 40 -23.50 -5.75 -11.94
N PRO A 41 -24.40 -6.02 -10.98
CA PRO A 41 -24.05 -6.02 -9.57
C PRO A 41 -23.03 -7.12 -9.28
N LEU A 42 -22.21 -6.92 -8.24
CA LEU A 42 -21.51 -8.04 -7.63
C LEU A 42 -22.56 -8.99 -7.05
N GLY A 43 -22.42 -10.29 -7.32
CA GLY A 43 -23.14 -11.30 -6.58
C GLY A 43 -22.77 -11.28 -5.09
N ASP A 44 -23.44 -12.13 -4.32
CA ASP A 44 -23.12 -12.28 -2.91
C ASP A 44 -21.72 -12.88 -2.71
N CYS A 45 -21.10 -12.53 -1.58
CA CYS A 45 -19.86 -13.17 -1.16
C CYS A 45 -20.17 -14.59 -0.66
N SER A 46 -20.30 -15.54 -1.57
CA SER A 46 -20.54 -16.96 -1.27
C SER A 46 -19.26 -17.69 -0.84
N GLU A 47 -19.42 -18.96 -0.47
CA GLU A 47 -18.31 -19.91 -0.20
C GLU A 47 -17.35 -20.06 -1.38
N ASP A 48 -17.77 -19.73 -2.60
CA ASP A 48 -16.91 -19.73 -3.78
C ASP A 48 -15.89 -18.58 -3.76
N CYS A 49 -16.07 -17.58 -2.89
CA CYS A 49 -15.16 -16.45 -2.74
C CYS A 49 -13.96 -16.82 -1.85
N SER A 50 -13.05 -17.63 -2.38
CA SER A 50 -11.89 -18.14 -1.64
C SER A 50 -10.74 -17.14 -1.46
N VAL A 51 -10.76 -15.99 -2.16
CA VAL A 51 -9.67 -15.00 -2.21
C VAL A 51 -9.17 -14.62 -0.81
N SER A 52 -10.08 -14.37 0.13
CA SER A 52 -9.69 -13.96 1.47
C SER A 52 -9.05 -15.09 2.27
N ALA A 53 -9.54 -16.32 2.13
CA ALA A 53 -8.97 -17.49 2.77
C ALA A 53 -7.60 -17.87 2.18
N GLU A 54 -7.51 -17.96 0.85
CA GLU A 54 -6.30 -18.42 0.15
C GLU A 54 -5.17 -17.39 0.18
N LEU A 55 -5.50 -16.12 -0.09
CA LEU A 55 -4.51 -15.08 -0.26
C LEU A 55 -4.34 -14.23 0.99
N GLY A 56 -5.24 -14.28 1.98
CA GLY A 56 -5.14 -13.47 3.18
C GLY A 56 -5.29 -11.96 2.93
N ILE A 57 -6.08 -11.58 1.93
CA ILE A 57 -6.39 -10.19 1.56
C ILE A 57 -7.92 -9.99 1.43
N PRO A 58 -8.44 -8.76 1.50
CA PRO A 58 -9.84 -8.49 1.18
C PRO A 58 -10.20 -8.90 -0.25
N CYS A 59 -11.27 -9.68 -0.41
CA CYS A 59 -11.87 -9.99 -1.71
C CYS A 59 -12.56 -8.75 -2.31
N CYS A 60 -12.94 -8.82 -3.58
CA CYS A 60 -13.66 -7.75 -4.27
C CYS A 60 -14.95 -7.33 -3.55
N HIS A 61 -15.72 -8.27 -2.99
CA HIS A 61 -16.94 -7.98 -2.23
C HIS A 61 -16.66 -7.12 -1.01
N LYS A 62 -15.66 -7.50 -0.19
CA LYS A 62 -15.28 -6.71 1.00
C LYS A 62 -14.80 -5.31 0.63
N ILE A 63 -14.06 -5.18 -0.48
CA ILE A 63 -13.63 -3.87 -1.00
C ILE A 63 -14.83 -3.04 -1.46
N TYR A 64 -15.78 -3.65 -2.18
CA TYR A 64 -16.99 -2.99 -2.63
C TYR A 64 -17.79 -2.42 -1.44
N SER A 65 -18.04 -3.23 -0.42
CA SER A 65 -18.73 -2.80 0.80
C SER A 65 -17.99 -1.69 1.55
N LYS A 66 -16.66 -1.76 1.61
CA LYS A 66 -15.80 -0.73 2.24
C LYS A 66 -15.89 0.61 1.51
N ILE A 67 -15.86 0.60 0.17
CA ILE A 67 -16.04 1.81 -0.64
C ILE A 67 -17.45 2.36 -0.47
N GLY A 68 -18.49 1.51 -0.53
CA GLY A 68 -19.88 1.93 -0.37
C GLY A 68 -20.19 2.53 1.01
N SER A 69 -19.55 2.01 2.06
CA SER A 69 -19.65 2.53 3.43
C SER A 69 -18.71 3.71 3.72
N GLY A 70 -17.82 4.06 2.81
CA GLY A 70 -16.78 5.08 3.04
C GLY A 70 -15.78 4.72 4.13
N THR A 71 -15.71 3.46 4.57
CA THR A 71 -14.82 3.05 5.66
C THR A 71 -13.46 2.60 5.11
N PRO A 72 -12.33 3.15 5.58
CA PRO A 72 -11.02 2.73 5.11
C PRO A 72 -10.63 1.35 5.68
N PHE A 73 -9.62 0.74 5.05
CA PHE A 73 -8.96 -0.46 5.57
C PHE A 73 -7.92 -0.15 6.64
N THR A 74 -7.78 -1.09 7.57
CA THR A 74 -6.77 -1.08 8.64
C THR A 74 -5.74 -2.19 8.42
N LYS A 75 -4.62 -2.17 9.15
CA LYS A 75 -3.66 -3.28 9.11
C LYS A 75 -4.29 -4.63 9.46
N TRP A 76 -5.40 -4.66 10.21
CA TRP A 76 -6.09 -5.88 10.65
C TRP A 76 -6.89 -6.56 9.55
N ASP A 77 -7.23 -5.84 8.49
CA ASP A 77 -8.01 -6.36 7.37
C ASP A 77 -7.20 -7.27 6.42
N VAL A 78 -5.89 -7.39 6.64
CA VAL A 78 -4.98 -8.22 5.85
C VAL A 78 -4.21 -9.17 6.75
N HIS A 79 -3.89 -10.35 6.22
CA HIS A 79 -3.10 -11.35 6.94
C HIS A 79 -1.72 -10.80 7.30
N PRO A 80 -1.18 -11.09 8.51
CA PRO A 80 0.12 -10.59 8.97
C PRO A 80 1.27 -10.80 7.98
N ARG A 81 1.26 -11.88 7.18
CA ARG A 81 2.26 -12.16 6.13
C ARG A 81 2.46 -11.02 5.12
N TRP A 82 1.45 -10.17 4.93
CA TRP A 82 1.52 -9.06 3.99
C TRP A 82 1.96 -7.77 4.65
N ARG A 83 1.84 -7.68 5.98
CA ARG A 83 2.15 -6.47 6.73
C ARG A 83 3.66 -6.25 6.71
N LEU A 84 4.05 -5.01 6.50
CA LEU A 84 5.44 -4.62 6.74
C LEU A 84 5.71 -4.75 8.24
N ARG A 85 6.90 -5.24 8.57
CA ARG A 85 7.35 -5.24 9.95
C ARG A 85 7.39 -3.79 10.43
N GLU A 86 6.85 -3.53 11.62
CA GLU A 86 7.06 -2.23 12.26
C GLU A 86 8.58 -1.98 12.32
N PRO A 87 9.06 -0.80 11.88
CA PRO A 87 10.48 -0.50 11.94
C PRO A 87 10.94 -0.63 13.39
N THR A 88 11.74 -1.67 13.68
CA THR A 88 12.35 -1.84 15.00
C THR A 88 13.43 -0.79 15.27
N SER A 89 13.77 0.04 14.28
CA SER A 89 14.74 1.10 14.45
C SER A 89 14.05 2.43 14.76
N ARG A 90 14.44 3.00 15.90
CA ARG A 90 14.86 4.41 15.87
C ARG A 90 15.87 4.48 14.73
N ASP A 91 15.43 4.92 13.55
CA ASP A 91 16.24 5.01 12.33
C ASP A 91 17.69 5.41 12.69
N PRO A 92 18.70 4.55 12.47
CA PRO A 92 20.08 4.88 12.80
C PRO A 92 20.54 6.12 12.04
N ASN A 93 19.97 6.34 10.84
CA ASN A 93 20.26 7.48 9.99
C ASN A 93 19.58 8.77 10.48
N ARG A 94 18.56 8.70 11.34
CA ARG A 94 18.03 9.90 12.03
C ARG A 94 19.02 10.50 13.04
N ARG A 95 20.06 9.76 13.41
CA ARG A 95 21.17 10.28 14.24
C ARG A 95 22.33 10.83 13.42
N ILE A 96 22.34 10.56 12.11
CA ILE A 96 23.36 11.09 11.21
C ILE A 96 22.96 12.55 10.96
N LEU A 97 23.59 13.46 11.70
CA LEU A 97 23.55 14.88 11.39
C LEU A 97 24.23 15.06 10.03
N ASP A 98 23.61 15.86 9.15
CA ASP A 98 24.30 16.29 7.94
C ASP A 98 25.64 16.90 8.35
N PRO A 99 26.78 16.38 7.83
CA PRO A 99 28.06 16.99 8.10
C PRO A 99 27.97 18.45 7.65
N LYS A 100 28.52 19.37 8.46
CA LYS A 100 28.58 20.79 8.09
C LYS A 100 29.09 20.88 6.66
N ILE A 101 28.33 21.55 5.80
CA ILE A 101 28.69 21.79 4.39
C ILE A 101 30.15 22.24 4.37
N ALA A 102 31.02 21.48 3.71
CA ALA A 102 32.43 21.79 3.64
C ALA A 102 32.61 23.11 2.88
N THR A 103 32.83 24.21 3.61
CA THR A 103 33.07 25.55 3.04
C THR A 103 34.49 25.69 2.47
N ALA A 104 35.40 24.79 2.82
CA ALA A 104 36.76 24.78 2.30
C ALA A 104 36.95 23.64 1.30
N LEU A 105 36.95 23.98 0.00
CA LEU A 105 37.47 23.11 -1.04
C LEU A 105 39.00 23.03 -0.86
N ARG A 106 39.50 22.08 -0.06
CA ARG A 106 40.92 21.73 -0.14
C ARG A 106 41.13 21.06 -1.50
N GLY A 107 41.63 21.84 -2.46
CA GLY A 107 42.00 21.35 -3.78
C GLY A 107 43.05 20.24 -3.68
N ARG A 108 43.22 19.52 -4.79
CA ARG A 108 44.18 18.42 -4.95
C ARG A 108 45.59 18.86 -4.49
N PRO A 109 46.21 18.15 -3.53
CA PRO A 109 47.59 18.44 -3.14
C PRO A 109 48.52 18.29 -4.35
N LYS A 110 49.27 19.34 -4.69
CA LYS A 110 50.38 19.25 -5.65
C LYS A 110 51.62 18.86 -4.87
N ASN A 111 52.18 17.70 -5.17
CA ASN A 111 53.44 17.27 -4.60
C ASN A 111 54.55 18.16 -5.20
N THR A 112 55.16 19.02 -4.39
CA THR A 112 56.36 19.78 -4.80
C THR A 112 57.57 18.87 -4.64
N THR A 113 58.14 18.43 -5.75
CA THR A 113 59.43 17.74 -5.79
C THR A 113 60.52 18.72 -5.39
N HIS A 114 61.35 18.36 -4.41
CA HIS A 114 62.58 19.05 -4.07
C HIS A 114 63.72 18.04 -3.95
#